data_AF-A0A8J7FT65-F1
#
_entry.id   AF-A0A8J7FT65-F1
#
_cell.length_a   1.000
_cell.length_b   1.000
_cell.length_c   1.000
_cell.angle_alpha   90.00
_cell.angle_beta   90.00
_cell.angle_gamma   90.00
#
_symmetry.space_group_name_H-M   'P 1'
#
loop_
_entity.id
_entity.type
_entity.pdbx_description
1 polymer ?
#
loop_
_entity_poly.entity_id
_entity_poly.type
_entity_poly.pdbx_seq_one_letter_code
_entity_poly.pdbx_strand_id
1 'polypeptide(L)'
;MNSNLLEYLKKYIWFFIIGGILSLPFNWFFKLDMDKFFEINATIGYLQIGIKIIIAILLYFDFSKENLSNKYKYFAVFSSLFYGLFGVVIFSLLFLEKNLNNKRNVA
;
A
#
# COMPACT_ATOMS: atom_id res chain seq x y z
N MET A 1 -7.71 -18.99 -5.88
CA MET A 1 -7.50 -17.52 -5.79
C MET A 1 -6.93 -17.05 -7.13
N ASN A 2 -7.40 -15.95 -7.73
CA ASN A 2 -6.88 -15.48 -9.03
C ASN A 2 -5.36 -15.25 -8.91
N SER A 3 -4.55 -15.96 -9.71
CA SER A 3 -3.08 -15.89 -9.68
C SER A 3 -2.58 -14.45 -9.81
N ASN A 4 -3.26 -13.65 -10.63
CA ASN A 4 -2.89 -12.27 -10.93
C ASN A 4 -3.12 -11.34 -9.72
N LEU A 5 -4.18 -11.53 -8.93
CA LEU A 5 -4.43 -10.70 -7.74
C LEU A 5 -3.36 -10.93 -6.67
N LEU A 6 -3.00 -12.20 -6.46
CA LEU A 6 -1.97 -12.54 -5.48
C LEU A 6 -0.62 -11.91 -5.85
N GLU A 7 -0.28 -11.86 -7.14
CA GLU A 7 0.93 -11.21 -7.62
C GLU A 7 0.94 -9.71 -7.30
N TYR A 8 -0.17 -9.01 -7.54
CA TYR A 8 -0.31 -7.60 -7.15
C TYR A 8 -0.25 -7.41 -5.64
N LEU A 9 -0.86 -8.28 -4.84
CA LEU A 9 -0.85 -8.16 -3.38
C LEU A 9 0.53 -8.37 -2.77
N LYS A 10 1.31 -9.31 -3.31
CA LYS A 10 2.65 -9.63 -2.80
C LYS A 10 3.57 -8.41 -2.73
N LYS A 11 3.55 -7.55 -3.75
CA LYS A 11 4.37 -6.32 -3.72
C LYS A 11 3.94 -5.35 -2.62
N TYR A 12 2.64 -5.19 -2.38
CA TYR A 12 2.14 -4.29 -1.33
C TYR A 12 2.43 -4.83 0.07
N ILE A 13 2.36 -6.15 0.25
CA ILE A 13 2.72 -6.82 1.52
C ILE A 13 4.16 -6.47 1.91
N TRP A 14 5.11 -6.49 0.97
CA TRP A 14 6.50 -6.10 1.26
C TRP A 14 6.62 -4.67 1.78
N PHE A 15 5.92 -3.71 1.16
CA PHE A 15 5.93 -2.32 1.64
C PHE A 15 5.30 -2.19 3.03
N PHE A 16 4.27 -2.97 3.36
CA PHE A 16 3.69 -2.98 4.70
C PHE A 16 4.62 -3.58 5.75
N ILE A 17 5.34 -4.66 5.42
CA ILE A 17 6.34 -5.26 6.32
C ILE A 17 7.44 -4.23 6.60
N ILE A 18 8.00 -3.60 5.56
CA ILE A 18 9.05 -2.59 5.70
C ILE A 18 8.53 -1.38 6.51
N GLY A 19 7.35 -0.85 6.15
CA GLY A 19 6.74 0.27 6.87
C GLY A 19 6.45 -0.06 8.34
N GLY A 20 5.99 -1.27 8.62
CA GLY A 20 5.72 -1.75 9.98
C GLY A 20 6.98 -1.88 10.83
N ILE A 21 8.07 -2.39 10.26
CA ILE A 21 9.38 -2.44 10.92
C ILE A 21 9.85 -1.01 11.24
N LEU A 22 9.72 -0.09 10.27
CA LEU A 22 10.12 1.31 10.46
C LEU A 22 9.31 2.03 11.53
N SER A 23 8.06 1.63 11.78
CA SER A 23 7.22 2.21 12.83
C SER A 23 7.47 1.65 14.24
N LEU A 24 8.39 0.68 14.39
CA LEU A 24 8.73 0.16 15.70
C LEU A 24 9.40 1.24 16.56
N PRO A 25 9.13 1.27 17.87
CA PRO A 25 9.78 2.20 18.78
C PRO A 25 11.23 1.75 19.03
N PHE A 26 12.13 1.98 18.06
CA PHE A 26 13.52 1.51 18.08
C PHE A 26 14.30 1.91 19.35
N ASN A 27 13.95 3.04 19.97
CA ASN A 27 14.47 3.45 21.28
C ASN A 27 14.37 2.34 22.32
N TRP A 28 13.23 1.64 22.39
CA TRP A 28 13.00 0.59 23.39
C TRP A 28 13.96 -0.58 23.24
N PHE A 29 14.47 -0.81 22.03
CA PHE A 29 15.39 -1.91 21.73
C PHE A 29 16.85 -1.52 21.86
N PHE A 30 17.20 -0.28 21.52
CA PHE A 30 18.59 0.13 21.32
C PHE A 30 19.15 1.10 22.37
N LYS A 31 18.38 1.47 23.41
CA LYS A 31 18.81 2.41 24.48
C LYS A 31 19.56 3.63 23.91
N LEU A 32 18.96 4.29 22.93
CA LEU A 32 19.55 5.43 22.23
C LEU A 32 19.49 6.69 23.09
N ASP A 33 20.53 7.52 23.02
CA ASP A 33 20.50 8.88 23.54
C ASP A 33 19.39 9.70 22.86
N MET A 34 18.81 10.67 23.57
CA MET A 34 17.66 11.45 23.10
C MET A 34 17.93 12.17 21.77
N ASP A 35 19.12 12.76 21.58
CA ASP A 35 19.45 13.49 20.35
C ASP A 35 19.48 12.56 19.13
N LYS A 36 20.11 11.38 19.28
CA LYS A 36 20.15 10.35 18.23
C LYS A 36 18.76 9.76 17.98
N PHE A 37 17.92 9.65 19.01
CA PHE A 37 16.54 9.20 18.88
C PHE A 37 15.70 10.15 18.03
N PHE A 38 15.81 11.46 18.23
CA PHE A 38 15.10 12.44 17.41
C PHE A 38 15.54 12.41 15.95
N GLU A 39 16.84 12.33 15.69
CA GLU A 39 17.38 12.26 14.33
C GLU A 39 16.90 11.00 13.59
N ILE A 40 17.01 9.83 14.24
CA ILE A 40 16.55 8.55 13.67
C ILE A 40 15.04 8.57 13.40
N ASN A 41 14.24 9.10 14.34
CA ASN A 41 12.79 9.21 14.14
C ASN A 41 12.42 10.13 12.98
N ALA A 42 13.14 11.25 12.82
CA ALA A 42 12.91 12.14 11.69
C ALA A 42 13.21 11.43 10.36
N THR A 43 14.35 10.74 10.27
CA THR A 43 14.72 9.94 9.09
C THR A 43 13.67 8.85 8.79
N ILE A 44 13.24 8.12 9.81
CA ILE A 44 12.18 7.11 9.70
C ILE A 44 10.88 7.74 9.21
N GLY A 45 10.51 8.91 9.73
CA GLY A 45 9.32 9.65 9.30
C GLY A 45 9.36 9.97 7.80
N TYR A 46 10.50 10.48 7.30
CA TYR A 46 10.67 10.75 5.87
C TYR A 46 10.61 9.47 5.03
N LEU A 47 11.22 8.37 5.49
CA LEU A 47 11.15 7.06 4.83
C LEU A 47 9.71 6.54 4.75
N GLN A 48 8.94 6.65 5.84
CA GLN A 48 7.53 6.24 5.85
C GLN A 48 6.69 7.04 4.85
N ILE A 49 6.93 8.35 4.74
CA ILE A 49 6.27 9.20 3.73
C ILE A 49 6.65 8.73 2.31
N GLY A 50 7.92 8.45 2.07
CA GLY A 50 8.40 7.91 0.80
C GLY A 50 7.71 6.61 0.40
N ILE A 51 7.59 5.66 1.35
CA ILE A 51 6.89 4.38 1.13
C ILE A 51 5.42 4.63 0.74
N LYS A 52 4.72 5.55 1.42
CA LYS A 52 3.32 5.88 1.11
C LYS A 52 3.16 6.44 -0.31
N ILE A 53 4.08 7.31 -0.73
CA ILE A 53 4.09 7.85 -2.10
C ILE A 53 4.32 6.74 -3.12
N ILE A 54 5.26 5.83 -2.87
CA ILE A 54 5.52 4.68 -3.75
C ILE A 54 4.28 3.78 -3.87
N ILE A 55 3.61 3.46 -2.76
CA ILE A 55 2.36 2.68 -2.76
C ILE A 55 1.29 3.37 -3.61
N ALA A 56 1.12 4.69 -3.45
CA ALA A 56 0.16 5.48 -4.20
C ALA A 56 0.42 5.44 -5.72
N ILE A 57 1.68 5.58 -6.12
CA ILE A 57 2.11 5.48 -7.53
C ILE A 57 1.83 4.08 -8.07
N LEU A 58 2.20 3.02 -7.33
CA LEU A 58 1.97 1.64 -7.75
C LEU A 58 0.48 1.33 -7.91
N LEU A 59 -0.35 1.79 -6.96
CA LEU A 59 -1.81 1.67 -7.06
C LEU A 59 -2.35 2.36 -8.32
N TYR A 60 -1.87 3.56 -8.62
CA TYR A 60 -2.29 4.28 -9.83
C TYR A 60 -2.01 3.47 -11.10
N PHE A 61 -0.81 2.89 -11.20
CA PHE A 61 -0.43 2.07 -12.36
C PHE A 61 -1.24 0.77 -12.44
N ASP A 62 -1.46 0.08 -11.33
CA ASP A 62 -2.23 -1.16 -11.31
C ASP A 62 -3.69 -0.95 -11.70
N PHE A 63 -4.33 0.09 -11.17
CA PHE A 63 -5.68 0.45 -11.59
C PHE A 63 -5.77 0.71 -13.09
N SER A 64 -4.75 1.38 -13.64
CA SER A 64 -4.70 1.72 -15.06
C SER A 64 -4.46 0.46 -15.91
N LYS A 65 -3.54 -0.42 -15.50
CA LYS A 65 -3.26 -1.70 -16.17
C LYS A 65 -4.48 -2.61 -16.18
N GLU A 66 -5.25 -2.62 -15.10
CA GLU A 66 -6.45 -3.43 -14.96
C GLU A 66 -7.72 -2.75 -15.48
N ASN A 67 -7.61 -1.57 -16.12
CA ASN A 67 -8.73 -0.81 -16.67
C ASN A 67 -9.92 -0.68 -15.68
N LEU A 68 -9.59 -0.52 -14.39
CA LEU A 68 -10.57 -0.35 -13.33
C LEU A 68 -11.11 1.09 -13.37
N SER A 69 -12.33 1.30 -12.87
CA SER A 69 -13.00 2.59 -12.95
C SER A 69 -12.14 3.73 -12.39
N ASN A 70 -11.89 4.74 -13.25
CA ASN A 70 -11.09 5.92 -12.91
C ASN A 70 -11.62 6.65 -11.66
N LYS A 71 -12.94 6.61 -11.41
CA LYS A 71 -13.55 7.21 -10.21
C LYS A 71 -12.96 6.64 -8.91
N TYR A 72 -12.82 5.31 -8.85
CA TYR A 72 -12.31 4.65 -7.66
C TYR A 72 -10.77 4.63 -7.58
N LYS A 73 -10.09 4.79 -8.73
CA LYS A 73 -8.63 4.93 -8.79
C LYS A 73 -8.16 6.11 -7.93
N TYR A 74 -8.70 7.30 -8.14
CA TYR A 74 -8.29 8.48 -7.39
C TYR A 74 -8.61 8.34 -5.89
N PHE A 75 -9.77 7.76 -5.57
CA PHE A 75 -10.16 7.52 -4.18
C PHE A 75 -9.20 6.55 -3.48
N ALA A 76 -8.80 5.45 -4.12
CA ALA A 76 -7.84 4.49 -3.57
C ALA A 76 -6.44 5.08 -3.41
N VAL A 77 -5.97 5.83 -4.41
CA VAL A 77 -4.67 6.51 -4.38
C VAL A 77 -4.63 7.55 -3.26
N PHE A 78 -5.63 8.43 -3.19
CA PHE A 78 -5.73 9.44 -2.14
C PHE A 78 -5.81 8.80 -0.75
N SER A 79 -6.66 7.79 -0.59
CA SER A 79 -6.78 7.00 0.63
C SER A 79 -5.45 6.39 1.08
N SER A 80 -4.64 5.88 0.15
CA SER A 80 -3.36 5.25 0.47
C SER A 80 -2.33 6.20 1.09
N LEU A 81 -2.44 7.51 0.87
CA LEU A 81 -1.55 8.50 1.47
C LEU A 81 -1.80 8.67 2.98
N PHE A 82 -3.04 8.52 3.42
CA PHE A 82 -3.41 8.58 4.84
C PHE A 82 -3.31 7.20 5.49
N TYR A 83 -3.87 6.19 4.80
CA TYR A 83 -3.96 4.82 5.25
C TYR A 83 -3.51 3.87 4.12
N GLY A 84 -2.22 3.53 4.09
CA GLY A 84 -1.62 2.72 3.00
C GLY A 84 -2.39 1.44 2.70
N LEU A 85 -2.86 0.72 3.74
CA LEU A 85 -3.66 -0.50 3.61
C LEU A 85 -5.00 -0.26 2.93
N PHE A 86 -5.64 0.87 3.18
CA PHE A 86 -7.00 1.13 2.71
C PHE A 86 -7.07 1.22 1.18
N GLY A 87 -6.08 1.87 0.55
CA GLY A 87 -5.99 1.92 -0.92
C GLY A 87 -5.84 0.53 -1.57
N VAL A 88 -5.05 -0.35 -0.95
CA VAL A 88 -4.84 -1.73 -1.42
C VAL A 88 -6.10 -2.59 -1.26
N VAL A 89 -6.85 -2.39 -0.18
CA VAL A 89 -8.15 -3.05 0.02
C VAL A 89 -9.15 -2.63 -1.06
N ILE A 90 -9.27 -1.33 -1.35
CA ILE A 90 -10.17 -0.83 -2.39
C ILE A 90 -9.80 -1.42 -3.76
N PHE A 91 -8.50 -1.43 -4.11
CA PHE A 91 -8.01 -2.07 -5.32
C PHE A 91 -8.43 -3.54 -5.41
N SER A 92 -8.22 -4.29 -4.33
CA SER A 92 -8.48 -5.73 -4.28
C SER A 92 -9.97 -6.05 -4.47
N LEU A 93 -10.86 -5.28 -3.84
CA LEU A 93 -12.30 -5.44 -3.96
C LEU A 93 -12.77 -5.21 -5.40
N LEU A 94 -12.32 -4.12 -6.04
CA LEU A 94 -12.69 -3.80 -7.42
C LEU A 94 -12.13 -4.80 -8.42
N PHE A 95 -10.90 -5.28 -8.19
CA PHE A 95 -10.32 -6.34 -9.00
C PHE A 95 -11.13 -7.63 -8.91
N LEU A 96 -11.58 -8.00 -7.71
CA LEU A 96 -12.44 -9.18 -7.50
C LEU A 96 -13.80 -9.00 -8.16
N GLU A 97 -14.45 -7.85 -7.99
CA GLU A 97 -15.74 -7.53 -8.60
C GLU A 97 -15.69 -7.64 -10.13
N LYS A 98 -14.68 -7.03 -10.77
CA LYS A 98 -14.45 -7.13 -12.22
C LYS A 98 -14.39 -8.59 -12.68
N ASN A 99 -13.64 -9.43 -11.95
CA ASN A 99 -13.46 -10.83 -12.32
C ASN A 99 -14.74 -11.66 -12.12
N LEU A 100 -15.52 -11.38 -11.08
CA LEU A 100 -16.80 -12.06 -10.85
C LEU A 100 -17.82 -11.71 -11.93
N ASN A 101 -17.90 -10.43 -12.32
CA ASN A 101 -18.79 -9.98 -13.39
C ASN A 101 -18.39 -10.59 -14.75
N ASN A 102 -17.09 -10.66 -15.06
CA ASN A 102 -16.61 -11.32 -16.28
C ASN A 102 -17.00 -12.81 -16.32
N LYS A 103 -16.92 -13.53 -15.20
CA LYS A 103 -17.33 -14.95 -15.15
C LYS A 103 -18.84 -15.12 -15.35
N ARG A 104 -19.67 -14.23 -14.79
CA ARG A 104 -21.13 -14.27 -14.96
C ARG A 104 -21.56 -14.01 -16.40
N ASN A 105 -20.86 -13.17 -17.14
CA ASN A 105 -21.20 -12.85 -18.53
C ASN A 105 -20.79 -13.95 -19.54
N VAL A 106 -20.03 -14.96 -19.11
CA VAL A 106 -19.53 -16.06 -19.94
C VAL A 106 -20.26 -17.39 -19.66
N ALA A 107 -21.08 -17.43 -18.61
CA ALA A 107 -21.91 -18.58 -18.22
C ALA A 107 -23.36 -18.38 -18.69
#